data_AF-A0A0C3DUS6-F1
#
_entry.id   AF-A0A0C3DUS6-F1
#
_cell.length_a   1.000
_cell.length_b   1.000
_cell.length_c   1.000
_cell.angle_alpha   90.00
_cell.angle_beta   90.00
_cell.angle_gamma   90.00
#
_symmetry.space_group_name_H-M   'P 1'
#
loop_
_entity.id
_entity.type
_entity.pdbx_description
1 polymer ?
#
loop_
_entity_poly.entity_id
_entity_poly.type
_entity_poly.pdbx_seq_one_letter_code
_entity_poly.pdbx_strand_id
1 'polypeptide(L)'
;VSIGMVVNCTHHVITTILDQHNDFIYILDLHSKDMHQARSFSKSRVCHAWRKGVFVTTGFVINLHARPGMFGDAFYDWKSHFSLNCQAVIMPHNLMIVDYALVQPRSVHDAHAFHRTRMYQDPTNLIPTDHWIWADSVYPTEVWCAVPFKKLQGGSLTHRQNLYNCYLSKVRT
;
A
#
# COMPACT_ATOMS: atom_id res chain seq x y z
N VAL A 1 5.19 28.62 23.76
CA VAL A 1 6.00 27.71 22.91
C VAL A 1 6.65 28.53 21.81
N SER A 2 7.97 28.45 21.62
CA SER A 2 8.66 29.19 20.54
C SER A 2 8.68 28.39 19.24
N ILE A 3 8.77 29.08 18.11
CA ILE A 3 8.88 28.43 16.78
C ILE A 3 10.09 27.48 16.73
N GLY A 4 11.23 27.91 17.27
CA GLY A 4 12.45 27.09 17.31
C GLY A 4 12.29 25.80 18.13
N MET A 5 11.50 25.83 19.21
CA MET A 5 11.22 24.64 20.02
C MET A 5 10.36 23.63 19.26
N VAL A 6 9.35 24.10 18.51
CA VAL A 6 8.51 23.22 17.67
C VAL A 6 9.36 22.55 16.59
N VAL A 7 10.18 23.32 15.89
CA VAL A 7 11.05 22.79 14.82
C VAL A 7 12.02 21.74 15.36
N ASN A 8 12.68 22.00 16.49
CA ASN A 8 13.60 21.04 17.10
C ASN A 8 12.89 19.77 17.56
N CYS A 9 11.72 19.89 18.21
CA CYS A 9 10.92 18.72 18.59
C CYS A 9 10.49 17.91 17.35
N THR A 10 10.03 18.56 16.29
CA THR A 10 9.65 17.89 15.04
C THR A 10 10.85 17.18 14.40
N HIS A 11 12.02 17.82 14.32
CA HIS A 11 13.22 17.18 13.78
C HIS A 11 13.66 15.97 14.61
N HIS A 12 13.65 16.07 15.94
CA HIS A 12 13.98 14.94 16.80
C HIS A 12 13.01 13.77 16.59
N VAL A 13 11.70 14.04 16.58
CA VAL A 13 10.68 13.00 16.35
C VAL A 13 10.85 12.35 14.98
N ILE A 14 11.01 13.15 13.91
CA ILE A 14 11.20 12.61 12.55
C ILE A 14 12.49 11.79 12.48
N THR A 15 13.58 12.29 13.06
CA THR A 15 14.88 11.57 13.06
C THR A 15 14.75 10.24 13.79
N THR A 16 14.13 10.20 14.97
CA THR A 16 13.88 8.95 15.69
C THR A 16 12.99 7.99 14.89
N ILE A 17 11.92 8.48 14.26
CA ILE A 17 11.05 7.62 13.43
C ILE A 17 11.82 7.05 12.23
N LEU A 18 12.64 7.86 11.56
CA LEU A 18 13.46 7.42 10.43
C LEU A 18 14.56 6.45 10.83
N ASP A 19 15.18 6.64 11.99
CA ASP A 19 16.17 5.73 12.57
C ASP A 19 15.57 4.34 12.83
N GLN A 20 14.34 4.32 13.34
CA GLN A 20 13.58 3.08 13.60
C GLN A 20 12.97 2.46 12.34
N HIS A 21 12.94 3.16 11.20
CA HIS A 21 12.29 2.67 9.99
C HIS A 21 12.79 1.29 9.58
N ASN A 22 14.10 1.08 9.56
CA ASN A 22 14.69 -0.18 9.10
C ASN A 22 14.48 -1.33 10.09
N ASP A 23 14.23 -1.03 11.37
CA ASP A 23 13.95 -2.03 12.40
C ASP A 23 12.50 -2.55 12.29
N PHE A 24 11.56 -1.71 11.85
CA PHE A 24 10.13 -2.04 11.77
C PHE A 24 9.62 -2.34 10.36
N ILE A 25 10.28 -1.81 9.32
CA ILE A 25 9.91 -1.99 7.91
C ILE A 25 11.05 -2.77 7.24
N TYR A 26 11.03 -4.09 7.39
CA TYR A 26 12.03 -4.99 6.82
C TYR A 26 11.40 -6.04 5.89
N ILE A 27 12.26 -6.62 5.05
CA ILE A 27 11.88 -7.65 4.08
C ILE A 27 11.57 -8.93 4.86
N LEU A 28 10.34 -9.40 4.75
CA LEU A 28 9.92 -10.64 5.38
C LEU A 28 10.64 -11.84 4.79
N ASP A 29 11.23 -12.66 5.65
CA ASP A 29 11.69 -13.99 5.28
C ASP A 29 10.50 -14.86 4.84
N LEU A 30 10.68 -15.62 3.75
CA LEU A 30 9.70 -16.55 3.19
C LEU A 30 9.19 -17.56 4.23
N HIS A 31 10.05 -17.92 5.17
CA HIS A 31 9.79 -18.90 6.23
C HIS A 31 9.32 -18.26 7.55
N SER A 32 9.12 -16.94 7.57
CA SER A 32 8.58 -16.26 8.74
C SER A 32 7.18 -16.75 9.11
N LYS A 33 6.87 -16.68 10.41
CA LYS A 33 5.54 -17.01 10.94
C LYS A 33 4.45 -16.21 10.24
N ASP A 34 4.72 -14.92 9.97
CA ASP A 34 3.78 -14.04 9.30
C ASP A 34 3.51 -14.45 7.86
N MET A 35 4.53 -14.87 7.09
CA MET A 35 4.33 -15.39 5.74
C MET A 35 3.47 -16.66 5.74
N HIS A 36 3.69 -17.57 6.69
CA HIS A 36 2.85 -18.76 6.86
C HIS A 36 1.39 -18.41 7.20
N GLN A 37 1.19 -17.41 8.07
CA GLN A 37 -0.14 -16.93 8.45
C GLN A 37 -0.85 -16.21 7.30
N ALA A 38 -0.15 -15.36 6.55
CA ALA A 38 -0.69 -14.68 5.38
C ALA A 38 -1.18 -15.66 4.31
N ARG A 39 -0.39 -16.71 4.01
CA ARG A 39 -0.81 -17.77 3.08
C ARG A 39 -2.04 -18.51 3.57
N SER A 40 -2.09 -18.81 4.87
CA SER A 40 -3.21 -19.51 5.50
C SER A 40 -4.48 -18.64 5.50
N PHE A 41 -4.33 -17.34 5.73
CA PHE A 41 -5.41 -16.36 5.66
C PHE A 41 -5.97 -16.23 4.25
N SER A 42 -5.12 -16.06 3.24
CA SER A 42 -5.58 -15.99 1.84
C SER A 42 -6.27 -17.27 1.38
N LYS A 43 -5.78 -18.43 1.85
CA LYS A 43 -6.43 -19.73 1.63
C LYS A 43 -7.82 -19.80 2.28
N SER A 44 -7.96 -19.34 3.52
CA SER A 44 -9.21 -19.44 4.27
C SER A 44 -10.28 -18.44 3.82
N ARG A 45 -9.87 -17.25 3.36
CA ARG A 45 -10.78 -16.21 2.86
C ARG A 45 -11.28 -16.49 1.44
N VAL A 46 -10.46 -17.13 0.60
CA VAL A 46 -10.79 -17.36 -0.82
C VAL A 46 -10.70 -18.83 -1.20
N CYS A 47 -9.51 -19.32 -1.53
CA CYS A 47 -9.29 -20.71 -1.93
C CYS A 47 -7.80 -21.08 -1.89
N HIS A 48 -7.50 -22.37 -1.97
CA HIS A 48 -6.13 -22.89 -1.94
C HIS A 48 -5.24 -22.36 -3.05
N ALA A 49 -5.77 -22.14 -4.25
CA ALA A 49 -5.01 -21.63 -5.39
C ALA A 49 -4.48 -20.21 -5.13
N TRP A 50 -5.14 -19.43 -4.27
CA TRP A 50 -4.84 -18.02 -4.03
C TRP A 50 -3.96 -17.77 -2.81
N ARG A 51 -3.51 -18.86 -2.17
CA ARG A 51 -2.66 -18.79 -0.97
C ARG A 51 -1.35 -18.04 -1.15
N LYS A 52 -0.86 -17.89 -2.38
CA LYS A 52 0.41 -17.18 -2.65
C LYS A 52 0.24 -15.66 -2.78
N GLY A 53 -0.99 -15.14 -2.77
CA GLY A 53 -1.24 -13.71 -2.61
C GLY A 53 -1.16 -13.30 -1.15
N VAL A 54 -0.01 -12.79 -0.71
CA VAL A 54 0.35 -12.62 0.71
C VAL A 54 0.41 -11.17 1.16
N PHE A 55 0.28 -10.24 0.22
CA PHE A 55 0.29 -8.81 0.48
C PHE A 55 -0.94 -8.15 -0.11
N VAL A 56 -1.35 -7.02 0.46
CA VAL A 56 -2.40 -6.16 -0.07
C VAL A 56 -1.84 -4.75 -0.15
N THR A 57 -2.08 -4.05 -1.25
CA THR A 57 -1.74 -2.63 -1.33
C THR A 57 -2.98 -1.75 -1.24
N THR A 58 -2.88 -0.67 -0.47
CA THR A 58 -3.98 0.26 -0.23
C THR A 58 -3.46 1.70 -0.15
N GLY A 59 -4.18 2.59 -0.83
CA GLY A 59 -3.94 4.04 -0.78
C GLY A 59 -4.87 4.67 0.24
N PHE A 60 -4.35 5.60 1.04
CA PHE A 60 -5.14 6.39 1.96
C PHE A 60 -4.54 7.78 2.15
N VAL A 61 -5.38 8.72 2.58
CA VAL A 61 -4.97 10.11 2.81
C VAL A 61 -4.76 10.33 4.30
N ILE A 62 -3.59 10.86 4.66
CA ILE A 62 -3.26 11.29 6.03
C ILE A 62 -3.48 12.79 6.11
N ASN A 63 -4.43 13.22 6.94
CA ASN A 63 -4.68 14.65 7.15
C ASN A 63 -3.57 15.27 8.00
N LEU A 64 -3.08 16.42 7.55
CA LEU A 64 -2.14 17.26 8.27
C LEU A 64 -2.92 18.29 9.10
N HIS A 65 -2.51 18.48 10.35
CA HIS A 65 -3.17 19.44 11.24
C HIS A 65 -3.00 20.90 10.79
N ALA A 66 -1.89 21.22 10.13
CA ALA A 66 -1.55 22.57 9.70
C ALA A 66 -0.78 22.56 8.38
N ARG A 67 -0.74 23.73 7.71
CA ARG A 67 0.04 23.96 6.49
C ARG A 67 1.53 23.68 6.77
N PRO A 68 2.17 22.77 6.02
CA PRO A 68 3.61 22.57 6.13
C PRO A 68 4.38 23.86 5.84
N GLY A 69 5.46 24.11 6.60
CA GLY A 69 6.29 25.31 6.41
C GLY A 69 6.99 25.33 5.04
N MET A 70 7.49 24.18 4.58
CA MET A 70 8.09 24.03 3.26
C MET A 70 7.06 23.47 2.27
N PHE A 71 6.94 24.12 1.10
CA PHE A 71 6.04 23.69 0.03
C PHE A 71 4.58 23.48 0.49
N GLY A 72 4.09 24.26 1.46
CA GLY A 72 2.79 24.04 2.10
C GLY A 72 1.62 23.89 1.13
N ASP A 73 1.64 24.64 0.02
CA ASP A 73 0.58 24.59 -1.00
C ASP A 73 0.61 23.30 -1.83
N ALA A 74 1.75 22.62 -1.91
CA ALA A 74 1.85 21.31 -2.55
C ALA A 74 1.12 20.21 -1.76
N PHE A 75 0.79 20.47 -0.50
CA PHE A 75 0.04 19.57 0.39
C PHE A 75 -1.44 19.93 0.49
N TYR A 76 -1.91 20.93 -0.25
CA TYR A 76 -3.31 21.32 -0.25
C TYR A 76 -4.09 20.50 -1.28
N ASP A 77 -5.07 19.73 -0.81
CA ASP A 77 -5.84 18.82 -1.65
C ASP A 77 -7.12 19.46 -2.23
N TRP A 78 -7.78 18.73 -3.13
CA TRP A 78 -9.01 19.18 -3.77
C TRP A 78 -10.20 19.32 -2.80
N LYS A 79 -10.09 18.76 -1.59
CA LYS A 79 -11.07 18.91 -0.50
C LYS A 79 -10.74 20.10 0.41
N SER A 80 -9.78 20.94 0.02
CA SER A 80 -9.36 22.11 0.79
C SER A 80 -8.72 21.77 2.13
N HIS A 81 -8.12 20.59 2.25
CA HIS A 81 -7.40 20.14 3.44
C HIS A 81 -5.90 20.05 3.16
N PHE A 82 -5.07 20.21 4.20
CA PHE A 82 -3.67 19.81 4.10
C PHE A 82 -3.55 18.31 4.32
N SER A 83 -2.94 17.58 3.40
CA SER A 83 -2.88 16.12 3.48
C SER A 83 -1.63 15.51 2.81
N LEU A 84 -1.40 14.23 3.09
CA LEU A 84 -0.41 13.38 2.43
C LEU A 84 -1.11 12.19 1.82
N ASN A 85 -0.77 11.83 0.58
CA ASN A 85 -1.17 10.55 0.03
C ASN A 85 -0.17 9.48 0.52
N CYS A 86 -0.68 8.46 1.19
CA CYS A 86 0.09 7.32 1.66
C CYS A 86 -0.35 6.07 0.91
N GLN A 87 0.61 5.43 0.27
CA GLN A 87 0.44 4.09 -0.24
C GLN A 87 1.09 3.11 0.73
N ALA A 88 0.32 2.18 1.28
CA ALA A 88 0.86 1.12 2.12
C ALA A 88 0.75 -0.24 1.42
N VAL A 89 1.75 -1.09 1.63
CA VAL A 89 1.66 -2.53 1.42
C VAL A 89 1.60 -3.17 2.78
N ILE A 90 0.57 -3.98 2.99
CA ILE A 90 0.26 -4.61 4.27
C ILE A 90 0.12 -6.12 4.13
N MET A 91 0.28 -6.82 5.24
CA MET A 91 -0.07 -8.22 5.35
C MET A 91 -1.57 -8.36 5.70
N PRO A 92 -2.34 -9.18 4.95
CA PRO A 92 -3.78 -9.24 5.13
C PRO A 92 -4.22 -9.92 6.43
N HIS A 93 -3.35 -10.72 7.08
CA HIS A 93 -3.73 -11.46 8.30
C HIS A 93 -3.64 -10.63 9.58
N ASN A 94 -2.77 -9.62 9.64
CA ASN A 94 -2.49 -8.83 10.85
C ASN A 94 -2.35 -7.32 10.61
N LEU A 95 -2.53 -6.84 9.38
CA LEU A 95 -2.39 -5.43 8.98
C LEU A 95 -0.98 -4.84 9.16
N MET A 96 0.04 -5.67 9.35
CA MET A 96 1.41 -5.21 9.46
C MET A 96 1.85 -4.50 8.17
N ILE A 97 2.37 -3.28 8.29
CA ILE A 97 2.92 -2.52 7.16
C ILE A 97 4.30 -3.10 6.84
N VAL A 98 4.49 -3.51 5.59
CA VAL A 98 5.74 -4.12 5.10
C VAL A 98 6.48 -3.21 4.12
N ASP A 99 5.76 -2.24 3.55
CA ASP A 99 6.32 -1.20 2.70
C ASP A 99 5.33 -0.04 2.63
N TYR A 100 5.81 1.17 2.37
CA TYR A 100 4.94 2.31 2.13
C TYR A 100 5.64 3.39 1.30
N ALA A 101 4.84 4.29 0.74
CA ALA A 101 5.34 5.49 0.09
C ALA A 101 4.44 6.69 0.44
N LEU A 102 5.06 7.81 0.75
CA LEU A 102 4.38 9.09 1.00
C LEU A 102 4.59 10.01 -0.21
N VAL A 103 3.50 10.56 -0.73
CA VAL A 103 3.52 11.48 -1.87
C VAL A 103 2.63 12.70 -1.59
N GLN A 104 3.00 13.82 -2.20
CA GLN A 104 2.17 15.03 -2.20
C GLN A 104 0.76 14.73 -2.76
N PRO A 105 -0.30 15.29 -2.17
CA PRO A 105 -1.71 15.04 -2.50
C PRO A 105 -2.17 15.64 -3.83
N ARG A 106 -1.25 15.91 -4.78
CA ARG A 106 -1.64 16.20 -6.16
C ARG A 106 -2.52 15.06 -6.68
N SER A 107 -3.24 15.28 -7.77
CA SER A 107 -4.03 14.26 -8.51
C SER A 107 -3.17 13.11 -9.10
N VAL A 108 -2.08 12.76 -8.44
CA VAL A 108 -1.25 11.60 -8.61
C VAL A 108 -2.10 10.40 -8.20
N HIS A 109 -2.54 9.64 -9.20
CA HIS A 109 -3.25 8.38 -9.01
C HIS A 109 -2.49 7.47 -8.04
N ASP A 110 -3.20 6.71 -7.20
CA ASP A 110 -2.62 5.78 -6.21
C ASP A 110 -1.53 4.88 -6.81
N ALA A 111 -1.66 4.50 -8.08
CA ALA A 111 -0.63 3.78 -8.81
C ALA A 111 0.73 4.49 -8.83
N HIS A 112 0.77 5.81 -9.07
CA HIS A 112 2.03 6.56 -9.09
C HIS A 112 2.61 6.72 -7.68
N ALA A 113 1.79 6.77 -6.63
CA ALA A 113 2.31 6.66 -5.27
C ALA A 113 2.88 5.26 -5.02
N PHE A 114 2.23 4.22 -5.53
CA PHE A 114 2.73 2.85 -5.47
C PHE A 114 4.05 2.65 -6.22
N HIS A 115 4.27 3.33 -7.35
CA HIS A 115 5.58 3.33 -8.03
C HIS A 115 6.76 3.77 -7.15
N ARG A 116 6.48 4.48 -6.05
CA ARG A 116 7.51 4.95 -5.10
C ARG A 116 7.81 3.94 -3.98
N THR A 117 7.02 2.88 -3.82
CA THR A 117 7.28 1.84 -2.82
C THR A 117 8.49 1.02 -3.24
N ARG A 118 9.21 0.46 -2.27
CA ARG A 118 10.38 -0.38 -2.54
C ARG A 118 9.99 -1.65 -3.30
N MET A 119 8.85 -2.25 -2.95
CA MET A 119 8.27 -3.43 -3.60
C MET A 119 7.93 -3.19 -5.06
N TYR A 120 7.54 -1.97 -5.44
CA TYR A 120 7.37 -1.64 -6.86
C TYR A 120 8.73 -1.51 -7.57
N GLN A 121 9.70 -0.88 -6.91
CA GLN A 121 11.03 -0.63 -7.50
C GLN A 121 11.87 -1.89 -7.64
N ASP A 122 11.68 -2.87 -6.75
CA ASP A 122 12.42 -4.12 -6.73
C ASP A 122 11.52 -5.33 -6.38
N PRO A 123 10.52 -5.66 -7.21
CA PRO A 123 9.58 -6.72 -6.94
C PRO A 123 10.25 -8.10 -6.93
N THR A 124 11.30 -8.30 -7.73
CA THR A 124 11.98 -9.59 -7.87
C THR A 124 12.69 -10.03 -6.60
N ASN A 125 13.26 -9.09 -5.84
CA ASN A 125 13.93 -9.41 -4.59
C ASN A 125 13.02 -9.34 -3.37
N LEU A 126 11.93 -8.55 -3.43
CA LEU A 126 11.07 -8.26 -2.28
C LEU A 126 9.79 -9.08 -2.24
N ILE A 127 9.29 -9.52 -3.40
CA ILE A 127 8.12 -10.37 -3.51
C ILE A 127 8.64 -11.78 -3.81
N PRO A 128 8.43 -12.75 -2.90
CA PRO A 128 8.99 -14.06 -3.12
C PRO A 128 8.46 -14.73 -4.38
N THR A 129 9.26 -15.59 -5.01
CA THR A 129 8.89 -16.26 -6.25
C THR A 129 7.52 -16.93 -6.16
N ASP A 130 6.72 -16.78 -7.21
CA ASP A 130 5.31 -17.19 -7.32
C ASP A 130 4.32 -16.52 -6.35
N HIS A 131 4.73 -15.50 -5.60
CA HIS A 131 3.84 -14.71 -4.74
C HIS A 131 3.45 -13.41 -5.42
N TRP A 132 2.37 -12.79 -4.92
CA TRP A 132 1.88 -11.54 -5.47
C TRP A 132 1.18 -10.68 -4.42
N ILE A 133 1.00 -9.42 -4.80
CA ILE A 133 0.26 -8.39 -4.07
C ILE A 133 -1.15 -8.32 -4.66
N TRP A 134 -2.17 -8.26 -3.81
CA TRP A 134 -3.53 -7.91 -4.22
C TRP A 134 -3.69 -6.39 -4.24
N ALA A 135 -4.17 -5.86 -5.35
CA ALA A 135 -4.32 -4.42 -5.53
C ALA A 135 -5.69 -4.06 -6.11
N ASP A 136 -6.04 -2.78 -6.07
CA ASP A 136 -7.22 -2.28 -6.77
C ASP A 136 -7.00 -2.23 -8.29
N SER A 137 -8.08 -2.06 -9.03
CA SER A 137 -8.09 -1.88 -10.47
C SER A 137 -7.29 -0.66 -10.93
N VAL A 138 -7.07 0.35 -10.07
CA VAL A 138 -6.28 1.54 -10.44
C VAL A 138 -4.77 1.27 -10.53
N TYR A 139 -4.29 0.15 -9.99
CA TYR A 139 -2.88 -0.26 -9.99
C TYR A 139 -2.53 -1.03 -11.28
N PRO A 140 -1.25 -1.13 -11.64
CA PRO A 140 -0.83 -1.90 -12.80
C PRO A 140 -1.08 -3.40 -12.60
N THR A 141 -1.42 -4.08 -13.69
CA THR A 141 -1.52 -5.54 -13.75
C THR A 141 -0.14 -6.11 -14.04
N GLU A 142 0.45 -6.82 -13.10
CA GLU A 142 1.78 -7.44 -13.23
C GLU A 142 1.74 -8.89 -12.75
N VAL A 143 2.77 -9.68 -13.07
CA VAL A 143 2.88 -11.07 -12.58
C VAL A 143 2.91 -11.16 -11.05
N TRP A 144 3.40 -10.10 -10.40
CA TRP A 144 3.51 -9.95 -8.95
C TRP A 144 2.43 -9.00 -8.37
N CYS A 145 1.54 -8.44 -9.19
CA CYS A 145 0.47 -7.53 -8.78
C CYS A 145 -0.87 -7.91 -9.44
N ALA A 146 -1.74 -8.54 -8.67
CA ALA A 146 -3.04 -9.01 -9.12
C ALA A 146 -4.15 -8.00 -8.82
N VAL A 147 -4.82 -7.55 -9.88
CA VAL A 147 -5.90 -6.55 -9.84
C VAL A 147 -7.24 -7.12 -10.35
N PRO A 148 -8.40 -6.51 -10.02
CA PRO A 148 -9.69 -6.90 -10.58
C PRO A 148 -9.77 -6.57 -12.08
N PHE A 149 -10.56 -7.37 -12.81
CA PHE A 149 -10.90 -7.07 -14.20
C PHE A 149 -11.76 -5.81 -14.29
N LYS A 150 -11.41 -4.91 -15.20
CA LYS A 150 -12.23 -3.75 -15.57
C LYS A 150 -13.18 -4.08 -16.71
N LYS A 151 -14.37 -3.46 -16.67
CA LYS A 151 -15.33 -3.48 -17.78
C LYS A 151 -14.78 -2.61 -18.91
N LEU A 152 -14.71 -3.15 -20.13
CA LEU A 152 -14.40 -2.36 -21.34
C LEU A 152 -15.62 -1.49 -21.71
N GLN A 153 -15.40 -0.32 -22.33
CA GLN A 153 -16.49 0.55 -22.77
C GLN A 153 -17.43 -0.22 -23.72
N GLY A 154 -18.73 -0.24 -23.38
CA GLY A 154 -19.76 -0.96 -24.15
C GLY A 154 -19.84 -2.48 -23.95
N GLY A 155 -18.90 -3.09 -23.21
CA GLY A 155 -18.89 -4.54 -22.94
C GLY A 155 -19.45 -4.92 -21.56
N SER A 156 -19.47 -6.20 -21.21
CA SER A 156 -19.75 -6.69 -19.84
C SER A 156 -18.63 -7.63 -19.37
N LEU A 157 -18.43 -7.72 -18.06
CA LEU A 157 -17.56 -8.74 -17.50
C LEU A 157 -18.21 -10.11 -17.67
N THR A 158 -17.41 -11.08 -18.09
CA THR A 158 -17.86 -12.48 -18.12
C THR A 158 -18.20 -12.97 -16.71
N HIS A 159 -19.01 -14.02 -16.61
CA HIS A 159 -19.33 -14.64 -15.32
C HIS A 159 -18.07 -15.00 -14.52
N ARG A 160 -17.02 -15.52 -15.18
CA ARG A 160 -15.74 -15.86 -14.54
C ARG A 160 -14.98 -14.64 -14.02
N GLN A 161 -14.97 -13.54 -14.76
CA GLN A 161 -14.34 -12.29 -14.31
C GLN A 161 -15.08 -11.66 -13.13
N ASN A 162 -16.42 -11.71 -13.14
CA ASN A 162 -17.21 -11.27 -11.98
C ASN A 162 -16.95 -12.15 -10.75
N LEU A 163 -16.87 -13.47 -10.94
CA LEU A 163 -16.54 -14.41 -9.88
C LEU A 163 -15.15 -14.12 -9.30
N TYR A 164 -14.15 -13.91 -10.17
CA TYR A 164 -12.80 -13.50 -9.76
C TYR A 164 -12.83 -12.20 -8.94
N ASN A 165 -13.49 -11.14 -9.43
CA ASN A 165 -13.59 -9.86 -8.73
C ASN A 165 -14.30 -10.00 -7.37
N CYS A 166 -15.33 -10.85 -7.28
CA CYS A 166 -16.06 -11.12 -6.04
C CYS A 166 -15.20 -11.84 -4.98
N TYR A 167 -14.31 -12.74 -5.39
CA TYR A 167 -13.37 -13.37 -4.48
C TYR A 167 -12.24 -12.41 -4.06
N LEU A 168 -11.74 -11.60 -5.01
CA LEU A 168 -10.71 -10.62 -4.72
C LEU A 168 -11.15 -9.58 -3.68
N SER A 169 -12.41 -9.12 -3.76
CA SER A 169 -12.94 -8.18 -2.76
C SER A 169 -12.91 -8.75 -1.34
N LYS A 170 -13.11 -10.06 -1.16
CA LYS A 170 -13.07 -10.73 0.15
C LYS A 170 -11.68 -10.79 0.79
N VAL A 171 -10.61 -10.68 0.01
CA VAL A 171 -9.24 -10.60 0.56
C VAL A 171 -8.95 -9.20 1.10
N ARG A 172 -9.58 -8.18 0.50
CA ARG A 172 -9.37 -6.77 0.80
C ARG A 172 -10.32 -6.21 1.88
N THR A 173 -11.24 -7.03 2.41
CA THR A 173 -12.23 -6.65 3.43
C THR A 173 -11.94 -7.36 4.75
#